data_AF-A0A9D1HQ83-F1
#
_entry.id   AF-A0A9D1HQ83-F1
#
_cell.length_a   1.000
_cell.length_b   1.000
_cell.length_c   1.000
_cell.angle_alpha   90.00
_cell.angle_beta   90.00
_cell.angle_gamma   90.00
#
_symmetry.space_group_name_H-M   'P 1'
#
loop_
_entity.id
_entity.type
_entity.pdbx_description
1 polymer ?
#
loop_
_entity_poly.entity_id
_entity_poly.type
_entity_poly.pdbx_seq_one_letter_code
_entity_poly.pdbx_strand_id
1 'polypeptide(L)'
;LANREKVEFEDLAGETMLLYSKIGFWQKLHDRTMPHTRFLQQDERRTFNEIVKSSLLPSFTTNLSIKREGKMDERVIVPFSNSEAHVPFYLNCLTKERTRFEPLFQYLKENRHD
;
A
#
# COMPACT_ATOMS: atom_id res chain seq x y z
N LEU A 1 -16.93 3.09 5.92
CA LEU A 1 -15.84 3.27 4.92
C LEU A 1 -16.22 2.79 3.52
N ALA A 2 -16.76 1.58 3.36
CA ALA A 2 -17.00 0.97 2.03
C ALA A 2 -17.88 1.76 1.04
N ASN A 3 -18.73 2.67 1.53
CA ASN A 3 -19.59 3.50 0.68
C ASN A 3 -18.94 4.83 0.27
N ARG A 4 -17.69 5.10 0.69
CA ARG A 4 -16.96 6.31 0.32
C ARG A 4 -16.17 6.08 -0.96
N GLU A 5 -16.09 7.10 -1.81
CA GLU A 5 -15.25 7.05 -3.02
C GLU A 5 -13.75 7.17 -2.68
N LYS A 6 -13.42 7.98 -1.68
CA LYS A 6 -12.06 8.20 -1.16
C LYS A 6 -12.10 8.46 0.35
N VAL A 7 -10.95 8.33 1.01
CA VAL A 7 -10.77 8.66 2.43
C VAL A 7 -9.49 9.45 2.65
N GLU A 8 -9.46 10.25 3.72
CA GLU A 8 -8.23 10.84 4.24
C GLU A 8 -7.71 10.04 5.45
N PHE A 9 -6.45 10.26 5.85
CA PHE A 9 -5.90 9.62 7.05
C PHE A 9 -6.71 9.93 8.30
N GLU A 10 -7.18 11.17 8.42
CA GLU A 10 -7.95 11.69 9.54
C GLU A 10 -9.34 11.04 9.65
N ASP A 11 -9.92 10.57 8.53
CA ASP A 11 -11.18 9.83 8.53
C ASP A 11 -11.11 8.49 9.30
N LEU A 12 -9.89 8.02 9.56
CA LEU A 12 -9.62 6.76 10.26
C LEU A 12 -9.14 7.00 11.70
N ALA A 13 -9.15 8.24 12.18
CA ALA A 13 -8.89 8.54 13.58
C ALA A 13 -9.95 7.89 14.48
N GLY A 14 -9.52 7.16 15.51
CA GLY A 14 -10.40 6.40 16.40
C GLY A 14 -10.85 5.04 15.86
N GLU A 15 -10.61 4.75 14.58
CA GLU A 15 -10.93 3.45 13.99
C GLU A 15 -9.90 2.38 14.38
N THR A 16 -10.32 1.12 14.29
CA THR A 16 -9.42 -0.03 14.40
C THR A 16 -9.17 -0.65 13.04
N MET A 17 -7.90 -0.75 12.65
CA MET A 17 -7.50 -1.29 11.35
C MET A 17 -6.55 -2.48 11.51
N LEU A 18 -6.64 -3.45 10.62
CA LEU A 18 -5.65 -4.50 10.47
C LEU A 18 -4.48 -4.00 9.62
N LEU A 19 -3.24 -4.17 10.09
CA LEU A 19 -2.04 -3.77 9.36
C LEU A 19 -1.06 -4.92 9.25
N TYR A 20 -0.60 -5.21 8.02
CA TYR A 20 0.49 -6.15 7.84
C TYR A 20 1.81 -5.49 8.25
N SER A 21 2.60 -6.19 9.04
CA SER A 21 3.84 -5.66 9.64
C SER A 21 4.99 -5.72 8.65
N LYS A 22 6.10 -5.02 8.96
CA LYS A 22 7.36 -5.07 8.19
C LYS A 22 7.19 -4.60 6.73
N ILE A 23 6.27 -3.66 6.50
CA ILE A 23 5.95 -3.06 5.19
C ILE A 23 6.86 -1.87 4.80
N GLY A 24 8.04 -1.78 5.41
CA GLY A 24 9.03 -0.76 5.09
C GLY A 24 8.56 0.66 5.41
N PHE A 25 8.71 1.58 4.46
CA PHE A 25 8.40 3.00 4.68
C PHE A 25 6.92 3.27 4.96
N TRP A 26 6.01 2.39 4.51
CA TRP A 26 4.58 2.53 4.78
C TRP A 26 4.26 2.50 6.28
N GLN A 27 5.04 1.77 7.08
CA GLN A 27 4.90 1.78 8.54
C GLN A 27 5.13 3.20 9.09
N LYS A 28 6.22 3.84 8.65
CA LYS A 28 6.56 5.22 9.08
C LYS A 28 5.53 6.24 8.63
N LEU A 29 4.90 6.02 7.47
CA LEU A 29 3.81 6.86 7.01
C LEU A 29 2.65 6.80 8.00
N HIS A 30 2.16 5.61 8.33
CA HIS A 30 1.06 5.43 9.30
C HIS A 30 1.40 6.00 10.68
N ASP A 31 2.61 5.75 11.18
CA ASP A 31 3.04 6.28 12.49
C ASP A 31 2.98 7.81 12.54
N ARG A 32 3.24 8.49 11.41
CA ARG A 32 3.20 9.96 11.30
C ARG A 32 1.81 10.51 11.05
N THR A 33 1.04 9.90 10.14
CA THR A 33 -0.20 10.48 9.62
C THR A 33 -1.46 9.94 10.29
N MET A 34 -1.37 8.80 10.97
CA MET A 34 -2.51 8.12 11.58
C MET A 34 -2.27 7.80 13.07
N PRO A 35 -1.81 8.77 13.90
CA PRO A 35 -1.43 8.51 15.30
C PRO A 35 -2.61 8.10 16.19
N HIS A 36 -3.84 8.39 15.76
CA HIS A 36 -5.07 8.09 16.50
C HIS A 36 -5.81 6.86 15.97
N THR A 37 -5.27 6.19 14.95
CA THR A 37 -5.81 4.92 14.46
C THR A 37 -5.21 3.76 15.25
N ARG A 38 -6.04 2.83 15.70
CA ARG A 38 -5.58 1.63 16.40
C ARG A 38 -5.25 0.53 15.40
N PHE A 39 -3.96 0.26 15.22
CA PHE A 39 -3.52 -0.82 14.34
C PHE A 39 -3.38 -2.16 15.07
N LEU A 40 -4.12 -3.16 14.59
CA LEU A 40 -3.88 -4.57 14.93
C LEU A 40 -2.84 -5.10 13.94
N GLN A 41 -1.58 -5.17 14.40
CA GLN A 41 -0.47 -5.59 13.56
C GLN A 41 -0.37 -7.12 13.50
N GLN A 42 -0.20 -7.66 12.30
CA GLN A 42 0.07 -9.08 12.05
C GLN A 42 1.31 -9.21 11.18
N ASP A 43 2.23 -10.12 11.52
CA ASP A 43 3.44 -10.36 10.73
C ASP A 43 3.45 -11.70 10.01
N GLU A 44 2.49 -12.58 10.32
CA GLU A 44 2.26 -13.84 9.65
C GLU A 44 1.18 -13.70 8.58
N ARG A 45 1.52 -14.06 7.35
CA ARG A 45 0.69 -13.75 6.18
C ARG A 45 -0.64 -14.50 6.17
N ARG A 46 -0.66 -15.76 6.61
CA ARG A 46 -1.89 -16.55 6.63
C ARG A 46 -2.85 -15.99 7.66
N THR A 47 -2.38 -15.74 8.88
CA THR A 47 -3.15 -15.09 9.95
C THR A 47 -3.72 -13.74 9.50
N PHE A 48 -2.90 -12.88 8.88
CA PHE A 48 -3.39 -11.61 8.33
C PHE A 48 -4.54 -11.85 7.34
N ASN A 49 -4.35 -12.72 6.35
CA ASN A 49 -5.36 -13.00 5.34
C ASN A 49 -6.63 -13.63 5.93
N GLU A 50 -6.51 -14.51 6.92
CA GLU A 50 -7.64 -15.11 7.62
C GLU A 50 -8.46 -14.06 8.40
N ILE A 51 -7.81 -13.12 9.07
CA ILE A 51 -8.49 -12.02 9.78
C ILE A 51 -9.15 -11.07 8.78
N VAL A 52 -8.48 -10.74 7.66
CA VAL A 52 -9.11 -9.93 6.60
C VAL A 52 -10.30 -10.65 5.99
N LYS A 53 -10.35 -11.99 5.93
CA LYS A 53 -11.53 -12.69 5.43
C LYS A 53 -12.65 -12.80 6.47
N SER A 54 -12.31 -12.96 7.75
CA SER A 54 -13.27 -13.29 8.81
C SER A 54 -13.81 -12.10 9.61
N SER A 55 -13.24 -10.90 9.44
CA SER A 55 -13.64 -9.71 10.22
C SER A 55 -14.23 -8.59 9.36
N LEU A 56 -14.83 -7.57 9.98
CA LEU A 56 -15.23 -6.33 9.29
C LEU A 56 -14.15 -5.24 9.38
N LEU A 57 -12.96 -5.57 9.89
CA LEU A 57 -11.89 -4.60 10.07
C LEU A 57 -11.38 -4.12 8.70
N PRO A 58 -11.23 -2.81 8.49
CA PRO A 58 -10.51 -2.29 7.34
C PRO A 58 -9.03 -2.71 7.41
N SER A 59 -8.42 -2.91 6.24
CA SER A 59 -7.01 -3.26 6.10
C SER A 59 -6.32 -2.40 5.06
N PHE A 60 -5.05 -2.08 5.27
CA PHE A 60 -4.24 -1.34 4.31
C PHE A 60 -3.70 -2.24 3.20
N THR A 61 -3.67 -1.74 1.96
CA THR A 61 -3.03 -2.39 0.81
C THR A 61 -2.58 -1.35 -0.22
N THR A 62 -1.74 -1.75 -1.18
CA THR A 62 -1.27 -0.89 -2.29
C THR A 62 -1.70 -1.48 -3.63
N ASN A 63 -1.76 -0.65 -4.67
CA ASN A 63 -1.99 -1.10 -6.05
C ASN A 63 -1.01 -2.21 -6.47
N LEU A 64 0.28 -2.09 -6.10
CA LEU A 64 1.30 -3.10 -6.38
C LEU A 64 1.03 -4.42 -5.65
N SER A 65 0.58 -4.36 -4.39
CA SER A 65 0.24 -5.56 -3.62
C SER A 65 -0.96 -6.28 -4.23
N ILE A 66 -2.02 -5.52 -4.59
CA ILE A 66 -3.20 -6.05 -5.28
C ILE A 66 -2.81 -6.68 -6.62
N LYS A 67 -1.96 -6.02 -7.42
CA LYS A 67 -1.51 -6.55 -8.71
C LYS A 67 -0.74 -7.86 -8.58
N ARG A 68 0.07 -7.99 -7.54
CA ARG A 68 0.88 -9.19 -7.27
C ARG A 68 0.06 -10.34 -6.70
N GLU A 69 -0.85 -10.05 -5.79
CA GLU A 69 -1.50 -11.05 -4.93
C GLU A 69 -2.97 -11.29 -5.28
N GLY A 70 -3.54 -10.44 -6.13
CA GLY A 70 -4.96 -10.40 -6.40
C GLY A 70 -5.71 -9.48 -5.43
N LYS A 71 -6.87 -9.00 -5.87
CA LYS A 71 -7.81 -8.32 -4.99
C LYS A 71 -8.47 -9.39 -4.10
N MET A 72 -8.64 -9.09 -2.82
CA MET A 72 -9.44 -9.95 -1.94
C MET A 72 -10.92 -9.82 -2.32
N ASP A 73 -11.54 -10.96 -2.58
CA ASP A 73 -12.97 -11.06 -2.86
C ASP A 73 -13.79 -10.44 -1.72
N GLU A 74 -14.95 -9.89 -2.06
CA GLU A 74 -15.90 -9.27 -1.11
C GLU A 74 -15.38 -8.02 -0.37
N ARG A 75 -14.18 -7.53 -0.68
CA ARG A 75 -13.64 -6.28 -0.15
C ARG A 75 -13.78 -5.13 -1.15
N VAL A 76 -14.17 -3.96 -0.63
CA VAL A 76 -14.16 -2.70 -1.38
C VAL A 76 -12.82 -2.02 -1.17
N ILE A 77 -12.13 -1.69 -2.26
CA ILE A 77 -10.89 -0.90 -2.21
C ILE A 77 -11.31 0.58 -2.23
N VAL A 78 -10.96 1.30 -1.16
CA VAL A 78 -11.21 2.73 -1.04
C VAL A 78 -9.85 3.43 -1.04
N PRO A 79 -9.52 4.22 -2.08
CA PRO A 79 -8.24 4.91 -2.16
C PRO A 79 -8.15 6.08 -1.19
N PHE A 80 -6.93 6.38 -0.74
CA PHE A 80 -6.65 7.60 0.00
C PHE A 80 -6.59 8.81 -0.93
N SER A 81 -7.10 9.97 -0.53
CA SER A 81 -6.92 11.23 -1.28
C SER A 81 -5.62 11.95 -0.93
N ASN A 82 -5.00 11.65 0.21
CA ASN A 82 -3.74 12.30 0.62
C ASN A 82 -2.62 12.02 -0.41
N SER A 83 -1.88 13.06 -0.78
CA SER A 83 -0.74 12.94 -1.71
C SER A 83 0.36 12.01 -1.17
N GLU A 84 0.54 11.97 0.16
CA GLU A 84 1.53 11.10 0.82
C GLU A 84 1.23 9.60 0.66
N ALA A 85 -0.02 9.23 0.36
CA ALA A 85 -0.39 7.86 0.04
C ALA A 85 0.00 7.45 -1.40
N HIS A 86 0.42 8.39 -2.23
CA HIS A 86 0.81 8.19 -3.63
C HIS A 86 2.33 8.30 -3.79
N VAL A 87 3.01 7.17 -3.69
CA VAL A 87 4.48 7.15 -3.68
C VAL A 87 5.04 6.81 -5.08
N PRO A 88 5.85 7.71 -5.68
CA PRO A 88 6.52 7.40 -6.93
C PRO A 88 7.66 6.40 -6.71
N PHE A 89 7.76 5.43 -7.61
CA PHE A 89 8.90 4.50 -7.66
C PHE A 89 9.91 5.00 -8.70
N TYR A 90 11.18 5.00 -8.32
CA TYR A 90 12.28 5.45 -9.17
C TYR A 90 13.26 4.31 -9.44
N LEU A 91 13.77 4.28 -10.67
CA LEU A 91 14.90 3.46 -11.06
C LEU A 91 16.15 4.33 -11.03
N ASN A 92 17.17 3.91 -10.28
CA ASN A 92 18.42 4.65 -10.14
C ASN A 92 19.60 3.74 -10.48
N CYS A 93 20.62 4.30 -11.14
CA CYS A 93 21.90 3.65 -11.35
C CYS A 93 23.03 4.67 -11.17
N LEU A 94 24.26 4.18 -10.98
CA LEU A 94 25.43 5.05 -10.99
C LEU A 94 25.60 5.67 -12.39
N THR A 95 25.96 6.95 -12.46
CA THR A 95 26.13 7.67 -13.73
C THR A 95 27.05 6.94 -14.72
N LYS A 96 28.13 6.32 -14.22
CA LYS A 96 29.07 5.55 -15.03
C LYS A 96 28.48 4.26 -15.63
N GLU A 97 27.43 3.71 -15.04
CA GLU A 97 26.73 2.51 -15.51
C GLU A 97 25.52 2.84 -16.40
N ARG A 98 25.25 4.13 -16.66
CA ARG A 98 24.04 4.56 -17.39
C ARG A 98 23.91 3.84 -18.74
N THR A 99 24.97 3.79 -19.53
CA THR A 99 24.96 3.12 -20.84
C THR A 99 24.58 1.63 -20.73
N ARG A 100 25.00 0.96 -19.65
CA ARG A 100 24.68 -0.45 -19.40
C ARG A 100 23.20 -0.65 -19.06
N PHE A 101 22.60 0.26 -18.30
CA PHE A 101 21.19 0.17 -17.86
C PHE A 101 20.19 0.85 -18.80
N GLU A 102 20.64 1.65 -19.77
CA GLU A 102 19.78 2.35 -20.72
C GLU A 102 18.77 1.42 -21.43
N PRO A 103 19.15 0.20 -21.90
CA PRO A 103 18.18 -0.72 -22.49
C PRO A 103 17.06 -1.13 -21.51
N LEU A 104 17.40 -1.36 -20.24
CA LEU A 104 16.41 -1.69 -19.20
C LEU A 104 15.49 -0.49 -18.93
N PHE A 105 16.04 0.72 -18.86
CA PHE A 105 15.25 1.93 -18.66
C PHE A 105 14.29 2.18 -19.82
N GLN A 106 14.72 1.94 -21.05
CA GLN A 106 13.86 2.08 -22.22
C GLN A 106 12.76 1.03 -22.23
N TYR A 107 13.11 -0.25 -21.97
CA TYR A 107 12.13 -1.32 -21.85
C TYR A 107 11.05 -1.01 -20.80
N LEU A 108 11.44 -0.53 -19.62
CA LEU A 108 10.49 -0.21 -18.55
C LEU A 108 9.66 1.05 -18.83
N LYS A 109 10.16 2.01 -19.61
CA LYS A 109 9.36 3.16 -20.08
C LYS A 109 8.27 2.71 -21.06
N GLU A 110 8.60 1.79 -21.96
CA GLU A 110 7.67 1.27 -22.98
C GLU A 110 6.64 0.30 -22.37
N ASN A 111 7.02 -0.43 -21.32
CA ASN A 111 6.16 -1.41 -20.64
C ASN A 111 5.66 -0.91 -19.28
N ARG A 112 5.51 0.41 -19.14
CA ARG A 112 5.04 1.01 -17.90
C ARG A 112 3.57 0.69 -17.73
N HIS A 113 3.29 -0.24 -16.83
CA HIS A 113 1.97 -0.39 -16.26
C HIS A 113 1.92 0.56 -15.07
N ASP A 114 1.03 1.55 -15.15
CA ASP A 114 0.78 2.67 -14.21
C ASP A 114 1.36 4.03 -14.68
#